data_AF-A0A9E1UCB2-F1
#
_entry.id   AF-A0A9E1UCB2-F1
#
_cell.length_a   1.000
_cell.length_b   1.000
_cell.length_c   1.000
_cell.angle_alpha   90.00
_cell.angle_beta   90.00
_cell.angle_gamma   90.00
#
_symmetry.space_group_name_H-M   'P 1'
#
loop_
_entity.id
_entity.type
_entity.pdbx_description
1 polymer ?
#
loop_
_entity_poly.entity_id
_entity_poly.type
_entity_poly.pdbx_seq_one_letter_code
_entity_poly.pdbx_strand_id
1 'polypeptide(L)'
;MKKIFLLSFLILPLLLFTGAGCSDSLPEDQQVDYEEDVAPLIEEVDGDYKVRGSCNVVAEKSTCIDYVGSLWDQPEQKELNCSNVGVYSDNTCPYSELGGCQMGGGTFTEVITWHYGTGGQAFTAEDAYYAAQACNTLPMGTWVGSDHFLQ
;
A
#
# COMPACT_ATOMS: atom_id res chain seq x y z
N MET A 1 -5.90 -12.71 -57.25
CA MET A 1 -6.39 -11.65 -56.35
C MET A 1 -7.03 -12.33 -55.13
N LYS A 2 -6.26 -12.60 -54.08
CA LYS A 2 -6.68 -13.47 -52.97
C LYS A 2 -5.82 -13.22 -51.72
N LYS A 3 -5.87 -12.01 -51.14
CA LYS A 3 -5.12 -11.67 -49.91
C LYS A 3 -5.80 -10.60 -49.03
N ILE A 4 -7.13 -10.55 -48.97
CA ILE A 4 -7.84 -9.57 -48.14
C ILE A 4 -8.55 -10.21 -46.92
N PHE A 5 -8.67 -11.55 -46.87
CA PHE A 5 -9.49 -12.21 -45.84
C PHE A 5 -8.77 -12.61 -44.55
N LEU A 6 -7.47 -12.32 -44.39
CA LEU A 6 -6.67 -12.80 -43.25
C LEU A 6 -6.36 -11.72 -42.19
N LEU A 7 -6.73 -10.46 -42.41
CA LEU A 7 -6.47 -9.38 -41.44
C LEU A 7 -7.59 -9.15 -40.43
N SER A 8 -8.83 -9.62 -40.68
CA SER A 8 -9.95 -9.43 -39.75
C SER A 8 -9.96 -10.37 -38.53
N PHE A 9 -9.13 -11.41 -38.51
CA PHE A 9 -9.10 -12.39 -37.40
C PHE A 9 -8.08 -12.05 -36.29
N LEU A 10 -7.25 -11.02 -36.48
CA LEU A 10 -6.14 -10.70 -35.57
C LEU A 10 -6.38 -9.47 -34.68
N ILE A 11 -7.51 -8.77 -34.86
CA ILE A 11 -7.85 -7.56 -34.10
C ILE A 11 -8.82 -7.86 -32.94
N LEU A 12 -9.63 -8.92 -33.06
CA LEU A 12 -10.62 -9.30 -32.05
C LEU A 12 -10.03 -9.77 -30.70
N PRO A 13 -8.84 -10.43 -30.61
CA PRO A 13 -8.29 -10.80 -29.31
C PRO A 13 -7.57 -9.65 -28.60
N LEU A 14 -7.26 -8.53 -29.30
CA LEU A 14 -6.60 -7.38 -28.68
C LEU A 14 -7.56 -6.51 -27.84
N LEU A 15 -8.87 -6.61 -28.10
CA LEU A 15 -9.93 -5.93 -27.33
C LEU A 15 -10.34 -6.69 -26.07
N LEU A 16 -9.90 -7.94 -25.89
CA LEU A 16 -10.20 -8.76 -24.70
C LEU A 16 -9.17 -8.63 -23.57
N PHE A 17 -8.06 -7.93 -23.81
CA PHE A 17 -6.99 -7.72 -22.81
C PHE A 17 -6.83 -6.26 -22.38
N THR A 18 -7.63 -5.34 -22.89
CA THR A 18 -7.79 -4.02 -22.27
C THR A 18 -8.71 -4.20 -21.06
N GLY A 19 -8.12 -4.49 -19.91
CA GLY A 19 -8.78 -4.38 -18.61
C GLY A 19 -9.22 -2.93 -18.39
N ALA A 20 -10.39 -2.58 -18.89
CA ALA A 20 -11.18 -1.51 -18.32
C ALA A 20 -11.63 -2.00 -16.95
N GLY A 21 -11.31 -1.25 -15.89
CA GLY A 21 -12.01 -1.40 -14.62
C GLY A 21 -13.49 -1.11 -14.88
N CYS A 22 -14.29 -2.16 -15.00
CA CYS A 22 -15.70 -2.04 -15.35
C CYS A 22 -16.55 -1.77 -14.09
N SER A 23 -16.51 -0.55 -13.55
CA SER A 23 -17.58 -0.06 -12.66
C SER A 23 -18.65 0.69 -13.45
N ASP A 24 -18.24 1.47 -14.47
CA ASP A 24 -19.12 2.40 -15.21
C ASP A 24 -20.20 1.74 -16.07
N SER A 25 -20.17 0.41 -16.20
CA SER A 25 -21.12 -0.38 -16.99
C SER A 25 -22.08 -1.22 -16.15
N LEU A 26 -22.02 -1.11 -14.82
CA LEU A 26 -22.94 -1.82 -13.93
C LEU A 26 -24.23 -1.01 -13.73
N PRO A 27 -25.39 -1.69 -13.57
CA PRO A 27 -26.61 -1.04 -13.11
C PRO A 27 -26.36 -0.16 -11.88
N GLU A 28 -27.04 0.99 -11.74
CA GLU A 28 -26.83 1.92 -10.62
C GLU A 28 -26.96 1.25 -9.24
N ASP A 29 -27.82 0.23 -9.10
CA ASP A 29 -27.99 -0.56 -7.87
C ASP A 29 -26.83 -1.53 -7.56
N GLN A 30 -25.83 -1.61 -8.46
CA GLN A 30 -24.64 -2.45 -8.34
C GLN A 30 -23.34 -1.64 -8.40
N GLN A 31 -23.43 -0.32 -8.57
CA GLN A 31 -22.27 0.56 -8.45
C GLN A 31 -21.98 0.75 -6.95
N VAL A 32 -20.73 0.53 -6.57
CA VAL A 32 -20.27 0.78 -5.20
C VAL A 32 -19.75 2.21 -5.17
N ASP A 33 -20.40 3.08 -4.40
CA ASP A 33 -19.90 4.42 -4.15
C ASP A 33 -18.87 4.36 -3.02
N TYR A 34 -17.65 4.83 -3.27
CA TYR A 34 -16.59 4.74 -2.27
C TYR A 34 -16.91 5.58 -1.03
N GLU A 35 -17.44 6.79 -1.19
CA GLU A 35 -17.67 7.72 -0.09
C GLU A 35 -18.89 7.32 0.75
N GLU A 36 -19.94 6.82 0.10
CA GLU A 36 -21.18 6.44 0.78
C GLU A 36 -21.17 4.98 1.30
N ASP A 37 -20.61 4.03 0.54
CA ASP A 37 -20.70 2.61 0.87
C ASP A 37 -19.44 2.04 1.53
N VAL A 38 -18.25 2.58 1.24
CA VAL A 38 -16.97 1.98 1.64
C VAL A 38 -16.28 2.75 2.75
N ALA A 39 -16.10 4.07 2.60
CA ALA A 39 -15.38 4.91 3.55
C ALA A 39 -15.87 4.73 5.00
N PRO A 40 -17.20 4.75 5.29
CA PRO A 40 -17.70 4.57 6.65
C PRO A 40 -17.37 3.21 7.29
N LEU A 41 -17.02 2.20 6.47
CA LEU A 41 -16.66 0.86 6.93
C LEU A 41 -15.16 0.70 7.21
N ILE A 42 -14.33 1.59 6.66
CA ILE A 42 -12.87 1.48 6.73
C ILE A 42 -12.21 2.62 7.49
N GLU A 43 -12.90 3.74 7.72
CA GLU A 43 -12.39 4.84 8.50
C GLU A 43 -11.99 4.41 9.93
N GLU A 44 -10.94 5.06 10.44
CA GLU A 44 -10.52 4.89 11.82
C GLU A 44 -11.60 5.44 12.78
N VAL A 45 -12.10 4.56 13.66
CA VAL A 45 -13.27 4.84 14.51
C VAL A 45 -12.92 5.83 15.62
N ASP A 46 -11.69 5.77 16.13
CA ASP A 46 -11.26 6.56 17.28
C ASP A 46 -10.57 7.88 16.89
N GLY A 47 -10.31 8.11 15.60
CA GLY A 47 -9.61 9.29 15.09
C GLY A 47 -8.16 9.45 15.58
N ASP A 48 -7.64 8.49 16.35
CA ASP A 48 -6.28 8.47 16.88
C ASP A 48 -5.36 7.73 15.90
N TYR A 49 -4.77 8.50 14.98
CA TYR A 49 -3.71 8.07 14.05
C TYR A 49 -2.42 7.79 14.81
N LYS A 50 -2.40 6.67 15.54
CA LYS A 50 -1.31 6.32 16.44
C LYS A 50 -0.69 5.00 16.03
N VAL A 51 0.63 4.98 15.87
CA VAL A 51 1.39 3.74 15.72
C VAL A 51 1.15 2.82 16.94
N ARG A 52 0.62 1.62 16.68
CA ARG A 52 0.33 0.57 17.65
C ARG A 52 1.49 -0.41 17.82
N GLY A 53 2.46 -0.41 16.91
CA GLY A 53 3.67 -1.22 16.98
C GLY A 53 4.38 -1.23 15.64
N SER A 54 5.48 -1.98 15.55
CA SER A 54 6.26 -2.11 14.32
C SER A 54 6.83 -3.50 14.12
N CYS A 55 7.17 -3.80 12.86
CA CYS A 55 7.94 -4.97 12.47
C CYS A 55 9.24 -4.54 11.80
N ASN A 56 10.36 -4.82 12.46
CA ASN A 56 11.67 -4.42 11.99
C ASN A 56 12.36 -5.57 11.23
N VAL A 57 12.71 -5.30 9.97
CA VAL A 57 13.51 -6.17 9.10
C VAL A 57 14.67 -5.40 8.46
N VAL A 58 15.13 -4.33 9.10
CA VAL A 58 16.12 -3.42 8.51
C VAL A 58 17.43 -4.15 8.25
N ALA A 59 17.90 -4.99 9.17
CA ALA A 59 19.16 -5.70 9.03
C ALA A 59 19.19 -6.59 7.77
N GLU A 60 18.07 -7.22 7.41
CA GLU A 60 17.96 -8.17 6.30
C GLU A 60 17.45 -7.54 5.01
N LYS A 61 16.51 -6.59 5.10
CA LYS A 61 15.71 -6.06 3.98
C LYS A 61 15.72 -4.55 3.86
N SER A 62 16.36 -3.85 4.80
CA SER A 62 16.43 -2.39 4.80
C SER A 62 15.05 -1.74 4.82
N THR A 63 14.09 -2.39 5.47
CA THR A 63 12.73 -1.90 5.68
C THR A 63 12.24 -2.13 7.11
N CYS A 64 11.24 -1.36 7.51
CA CYS A 64 10.51 -1.53 8.77
C CYS A 64 9.06 -1.11 8.53
N ILE A 65 8.10 -1.82 9.14
CA ILE A 65 6.68 -1.55 8.96
C ILE A 65 6.12 -1.00 10.27
N ASP A 66 5.52 0.20 10.24
CA ASP A 66 4.67 0.69 11.32
C ASP A 66 3.22 0.24 11.10
N TYR A 67 2.58 -0.19 12.19
CA TYR A 67 1.17 -0.58 12.27
C TYR A 67 0.38 0.55 12.94
N VAL A 68 -0.55 1.22 12.23
CA VAL A 68 -1.16 2.49 12.70
C VAL A 68 -2.62 2.34 13.12
N GLY A 69 -3.49 1.81 12.25
CA GLY A 69 -4.93 1.73 12.56
C GLY A 69 -5.33 0.76 13.69
N SER A 70 -6.58 0.85 14.14
CA SER A 70 -7.13 0.08 15.27
C SER A 70 -7.27 -1.43 15.02
N LEU A 71 -7.18 -1.91 13.77
CA LEU A 71 -7.00 -3.34 13.48
C LEU A 71 -5.84 -3.91 14.28
N TRP A 72 -4.78 -3.11 14.40
CA TRP A 72 -3.53 -3.52 14.98
C TRP A 72 -3.60 -3.59 16.50
N ASP A 73 -4.62 -3.08 17.20
CA ASP A 73 -4.73 -3.28 18.65
C ASP A 73 -4.89 -4.77 19.03
N GLN A 74 -5.28 -5.62 18.08
CA GLN A 74 -5.33 -7.07 18.23
C GLN A 74 -3.91 -7.65 18.15
N PRO A 75 -3.37 -8.22 19.26
CA PRO A 75 -2.02 -8.78 19.27
C PRO A 75 -1.80 -9.85 18.21
N GLU A 76 -2.81 -10.65 17.91
CA GLU A 76 -2.77 -11.71 16.90
C GLU A 76 -2.52 -11.15 15.50
N GLN A 77 -3.05 -9.96 15.17
CA GLN A 77 -2.82 -9.32 13.87
C GLN A 77 -1.36 -8.87 13.73
N LYS A 78 -0.81 -8.24 14.77
CA LYS A 78 0.61 -7.83 14.78
C LYS A 78 1.53 -9.04 14.72
N GLU A 79 1.24 -10.08 15.49
CA GLU A 79 2.03 -11.32 15.52
C GLU A 79 2.01 -12.00 14.15
N LEU A 80 0.83 -12.19 13.54
CA LEU A 80 0.73 -12.85 12.24
C LEU A 80 1.51 -12.11 11.14
N ASN A 81 1.51 -10.78 11.18
CA ASN A 81 2.15 -9.96 10.14
C ASN A 81 3.66 -9.79 10.31
N CYS A 82 4.20 -10.01 11.52
CA CYS A 82 5.65 -9.89 11.77
C CYS A 82 6.36 -11.22 12.04
N SER A 83 5.61 -12.24 12.48
CA SER A 83 6.16 -13.54 12.87
C SER A 83 6.90 -14.21 11.71
N ASN A 84 8.13 -14.65 11.97
CA ASN A 84 9.07 -15.23 10.99
C ASN A 84 9.48 -14.29 9.85
N VAL A 85 9.09 -13.02 9.90
CA VAL A 85 9.50 -12.00 8.93
C VAL A 85 10.55 -11.09 9.57
N GLY A 86 10.27 -10.57 10.78
CA GLY A 86 11.13 -9.62 11.47
C GLY A 86 11.04 -9.65 12.98
N VAL A 87 11.55 -8.58 13.60
CA VAL A 87 11.52 -8.36 15.05
C VAL A 87 10.42 -7.36 15.37
N TYR A 88 9.40 -7.83 16.10
CA TYR A 88 8.31 -6.98 16.55
C TYR A 88 8.77 -6.00 17.66
N SER A 89 8.19 -4.80 17.68
CA SER A 89 8.30 -3.82 18.77
C SER A 89 6.98 -3.13 19.04
N ASP A 90 6.70 -2.77 20.30
CA ASP A 90 5.60 -1.87 20.63
C ASP A 90 5.92 -0.39 20.34
N ASN A 91 7.16 -0.09 19.95
CA ASN A 91 7.58 1.25 19.53
C ASN A 91 7.44 1.40 18.02
N THR A 92 7.49 2.66 17.56
CA THR A 92 7.59 2.97 16.13
C THR A 92 8.88 2.41 15.54
N CYS A 93 8.88 2.27 14.22
CA CYS A 93 10.07 2.06 13.45
C CYS A 93 11.13 3.15 13.72
N PRO A 94 12.43 2.82 13.56
CA PRO A 94 13.48 3.82 13.58
C PRO A 94 13.23 4.94 12.55
N TYR A 95 13.77 6.12 12.81
CA TYR A 95 13.66 7.23 11.86
C TYR A 95 14.27 6.87 10.49
N SER A 96 13.57 7.21 9.40
CA SER A 96 14.06 7.04 8.03
C SER A 96 14.29 8.39 7.36
N GLU A 97 15.50 8.60 6.82
CA GLU A 97 15.80 9.76 5.98
C GLU A 97 15.24 9.65 4.55
N LEU A 98 14.87 8.44 4.12
CA LEU A 98 14.39 8.19 2.76
C LEU A 98 12.88 8.33 2.64
N GLY A 99 12.15 8.14 3.75
CA GLY A 99 10.69 8.10 3.77
C GLY A 99 10.13 6.68 3.65
N GLY A 100 8.83 6.61 3.46
CA GLY A 100 8.09 5.34 3.44
C GLY A 100 6.81 5.42 2.64
N CYS A 101 6.28 4.25 2.29
CA CYS A 101 4.98 4.12 1.65
C CYS A 101 3.90 3.90 2.71
N GLN A 102 3.05 4.90 2.91
CA GLN A 102 1.83 4.81 3.70
C GLN A 102 0.75 4.14 2.85
N MET A 103 0.12 3.11 3.40
CA MET A 103 -0.96 2.37 2.77
C MET A 103 -2.21 2.48 3.62
N GLY A 104 -3.31 2.95 3.01
CA GLY A 104 -4.59 3.08 3.69
C GLY A 104 -4.60 4.17 4.74
N GLY A 105 -4.01 5.33 4.45
CA GLY A 105 -4.02 6.47 5.38
C GLY A 105 -5.44 6.76 5.89
N GLY A 106 -5.62 6.75 7.21
CA GLY A 106 -6.90 7.02 7.86
C GLY A 106 -7.86 5.89 8.00
N THR A 107 -7.44 4.70 7.59
CA THR A 107 -8.23 3.51 7.78
C THR A 107 -7.80 2.77 9.04
N PHE A 108 -8.71 1.95 9.58
CA PHE A 108 -8.40 1.08 10.70
C PHE A 108 -7.30 0.04 10.39
N THR A 109 -6.89 -0.11 9.12
CA THR A 109 -5.85 -1.04 8.67
C THR A 109 -4.54 -0.36 8.27
N GLU A 110 -4.38 0.94 8.52
CA GLU A 110 -3.24 1.71 8.03
C GLU A 110 -1.89 1.09 8.43
N VAL A 111 -0.94 1.07 7.48
CA VAL A 111 0.46 0.69 7.70
C VAL A 111 1.41 1.59 6.94
N ILE A 112 2.67 1.64 7.39
CA ILE A 112 3.72 2.40 6.69
C ILE A 112 4.95 1.54 6.55
N THR A 113 5.40 1.32 5.32
CA THR A 113 6.66 0.65 5.06
C THR A 113 7.77 1.69 4.87
N TRP A 114 8.62 1.84 5.87
CA TRP A 114 9.79 2.70 5.84
C TRP A 114 10.95 2.02 5.12
N HIS A 115 11.71 2.79 4.34
CA HIS A 115 12.89 2.33 3.61
C HIS A 115 14.16 2.94 4.19
N TYR A 116 15.27 2.20 4.21
CA TYR A 116 16.51 2.64 4.87
C TYR A 116 17.72 2.52 3.96
N GLY A 117 18.65 3.48 4.07
CA GLY A 117 19.93 3.45 3.38
C GLY A 117 20.97 2.51 3.99
N THR A 118 20.56 1.65 4.92
CA THR A 118 21.40 0.69 5.64
C THR A 118 20.74 -0.66 5.71
N GLY A 119 21.51 -1.72 5.97
CA GLY A 119 21.01 -3.09 6.10
C GLY A 119 21.29 -3.97 4.88
N GLY A 120 20.61 -5.10 4.79
CA GLY A 120 20.90 -6.15 3.80
C GLY A 120 20.54 -5.79 2.36
N GLN A 121 19.63 -4.84 2.16
CA GLN A 121 19.18 -4.37 0.84
C GLN A 121 19.04 -2.84 0.84
N ALA A 122 20.11 -2.16 1.26
CA ALA A 122 20.11 -0.71 1.48
C ALA A 122 19.61 0.05 0.25
N PHE A 123 18.69 0.98 0.47
CA PHE A 123 18.15 1.84 -0.56
C PHE A 123 19.08 3.04 -0.78
N THR A 124 19.38 3.33 -2.05
CA THR A 124 19.93 4.63 -2.42
C THR A 124 18.81 5.68 -2.48
N ALA A 125 19.19 6.96 -2.57
CA ALA A 125 18.22 8.02 -2.83
C ALA A 125 17.49 7.84 -4.17
N GLU A 126 18.16 7.25 -5.17
CA GLU A 126 17.54 6.93 -6.47
C GLU A 126 16.53 5.78 -6.33
N ASP A 127 16.84 4.74 -5.57
CA ASP A 127 15.90 3.65 -5.29
C ASP A 127 14.65 4.18 -4.56
N ALA A 128 14.84 5.06 -3.57
CA ALA A 128 13.76 5.70 -2.85
C ALA A 128 12.88 6.56 -3.76
N TYR A 129 13.47 7.26 -4.73
CA TYR A 129 12.72 8.03 -5.73
C TYR A 129 11.77 7.11 -6.54
N TYR A 130 12.25 5.98 -7.06
CA TYR A 130 11.40 5.04 -7.80
C TYR A 130 10.38 4.34 -6.89
N ALA A 131 10.74 4.03 -5.65
CA ALA A 131 9.82 3.48 -4.66
C ALA A 131 8.67 4.46 -4.35
N ALA A 132 8.97 5.76 -4.23
CA ALA A 132 7.97 6.80 -4.04
C ALA A 132 7.01 6.89 -5.23
N GLN A 133 7.53 6.83 -6.46
CA GLN A 133 6.69 6.78 -7.66
C GLN A 133 5.76 5.56 -7.64
N ALA A 134 6.30 4.37 -7.35
CA ALA A 134 5.50 3.15 -7.26
C ALA A 134 4.42 3.25 -6.18
N CYS A 135 4.76 3.75 -4.99
CA CYS A 135 3.82 3.94 -3.89
C CYS A 135 2.64 4.83 -4.31
N ASN A 136 2.92 5.99 -4.89
CA ASN A 136 1.91 6.98 -5.29
C ASN A 136 1.03 6.53 -6.47
N THR A 137 1.38 5.43 -7.16
CA THR A 137 0.51 4.84 -8.18
C THR A 137 -0.52 3.86 -7.62
N LEU A 138 -0.34 3.41 -6.38
CA LEU A 138 -1.30 2.54 -5.72
C LEU A 138 -2.51 3.38 -5.28
N PRO A 139 -3.76 2.93 -5.52
CA PRO A 139 -4.96 3.69 -5.17
C PRO A 139 -5.05 4.13 -3.70
N MET A 140 -4.41 3.37 -2.79
CA MET A 140 -4.38 3.64 -1.35
C MET A 140 -2.98 4.00 -0.84
N GLY A 141 -2.03 4.27 -1.76
CA GLY A 141 -0.63 4.49 -1.43
C GLY A 141 -0.25 5.96 -1.49
N THR A 142 0.42 6.45 -0.46
CA THR A 142 1.02 7.79 -0.44
C THR A 142 2.43 7.71 0.14
N TRP A 143 3.40 8.29 -0.57
CA TRP A 143 4.76 8.40 -0.04
C TRP A 143 4.85 9.52 0.99
N VAL A 144 5.37 9.20 2.18
CA VAL A 144 5.44 10.12 3.32
C VAL A 144 6.87 10.23 3.87
N GLY A 145 7.21 11.41 4.39
CA GLY A 145 8.41 11.61 5.20
C GLY A 145 8.19 11.17 6.65
N SER A 146 9.27 10.89 7.38
CA SER A 146 9.18 10.49 8.80
C SER A 146 8.69 11.62 9.74
N ASP A 147 8.58 12.84 9.24
CA ASP A 147 7.98 14.00 9.92
C ASP A 147 6.45 14.02 9.87
N HIS A 148 5.83 13.14 9.07
CA HIS A 148 4.37 13.08 8.89
C HIS A 148 3.58 12.85 10.20
N PHE A 149 4.17 12.17 11.19
CA PHE A 149 3.53 11.84 12.49
C PHE A 149 4.15 12.57 13.69
N LEU A 150 4.97 13.59 13.46
CA LEU A 150 5.55 14.43 14.52
C LEU A 150 4.70 15.68 14.83
N GLN A 151 3.45 15.72 14.37
CA GLN A 151 2.50 16.83 14.57
C GLN A 151 1.37 16.44 15.51
#